data_AF-V4RUM4-F1
#
_entry.id   AF-V4RUM4-F1
#
_cell.length_a   1.000
_cell.length_b   1.000
_cell.length_c   1.000
_cell.angle_alpha   90.00
_cell.angle_beta   90.00
_cell.angle_gamma   90.00
#
_symmetry.space_group_name_H-M   'P 1'
#
loop_
_entity.id
_entity.type
_entity.pdbx_description
1 polymer ?
#
loop_
_entity_poly.entity_id
_entity_poly.type
_entity_poly.pdbx_seq_one_letter_code
_entity_poly.pdbx_strand_id
1 'polypeptide(L)'
;MVVPVFRASVASFHPLFDSLCTRLSTNSSLPKNSRLLPFASSELNPVQSRPELSFCVGTHFIPHPNKVERGGEDAFFVSCYNGGVIAVADGVSGWAEQNVDPSLFSRELMANASYFVEDVEVNYDPQILIQKAHAATSSVGSATVIVAMLERNGILKVASVGDCGLRIIRKGQITFSSSPQEHYFDCPYQLSSEAVGQTYLDAMVTTVELIEGDTIVMGSDGLFDNVFDHEIVSMTTRFIDVSEAGIS
;
A
#
# COMPACT_ATOMS: atom_id res chain seq x y z
N MET A 1 -5.81 14.04 -3.13
CA MET A 1 -5.04 13.38 -4.21
C MET A 1 -3.77 12.80 -3.63
N VAL A 2 -3.79 11.49 -3.38
CA VAL A 2 -2.61 10.70 -3.05
C VAL A 2 -2.11 10.08 -4.35
N VAL A 3 -0.89 10.42 -4.80
CA VAL A 3 -0.25 9.78 -5.96
C VAL A 3 1.00 9.04 -5.50
N PRO A 4 0.86 7.75 -5.26
CA PRO A 4 2.02 6.91 -5.18
C PRO A 4 2.30 6.24 -6.52
N VAL A 5 3.52 6.47 -7.00
CA VAL A 5 4.07 5.82 -8.18
C VAL A 5 5.04 4.75 -7.70
N PHE A 6 4.98 3.59 -8.33
CA PHE A 6 5.76 2.43 -7.92
C PHE A 6 6.58 1.84 -9.03
N ARG A 7 7.65 1.16 -8.66
CA ARG A 7 8.40 0.29 -9.57
C ARG A 7 8.76 -0.97 -8.82
N ALA A 8 8.40 -2.12 -9.38
CA ALA A 8 8.87 -3.40 -8.87
C ALA A 8 10.38 -3.52 -9.15
N SER A 9 11.17 -3.72 -8.09
CA SER A 9 12.63 -3.89 -8.16
C SER A 9 13.03 -5.22 -7.53
N VAL A 10 14.12 -5.81 -8.05
CA VAL A 10 14.81 -6.95 -7.42
C VAL A 10 15.62 -6.44 -6.24
N ALA A 11 15.57 -7.15 -5.10
CA ALA A 11 16.42 -6.84 -3.96
C ALA A 11 17.89 -7.06 -4.31
N SER A 12 18.68 -5.98 -4.41
CA SER A 12 20.14 -6.06 -4.49
C SER A 12 20.73 -5.77 -3.11
N PHE A 13 21.37 -6.77 -2.51
CA PHE A 13 22.15 -6.59 -1.28
C PHE A 13 23.42 -5.81 -1.60
N HIS A 14 23.47 -4.55 -1.19
CA HIS A 14 24.73 -3.84 -0.98
C HIS A 14 24.77 -3.31 0.46
N PRO A 15 25.71 -3.78 1.31
CA PRO A 15 25.91 -3.18 2.61
C PRO A 15 26.71 -1.89 2.38
N LEU A 16 26.20 -0.75 2.86
CA LEU A 16 26.94 0.41 3.37
C LEU A 16 25.98 1.60 3.46
N PHE A 17 25.36 1.79 4.64
CA PHE A 17 25.56 2.92 5.54
C PHE A 17 24.43 2.91 6.58
N ASP A 18 24.84 2.69 7.82
CA ASP A 18 23.99 2.54 9.00
C ASP A 18 24.21 3.77 9.91
N SER A 19 23.13 4.46 10.29
CA SER A 19 23.02 5.40 11.43
C SER A 19 21.66 6.12 11.36
N LEU A 20 20.78 6.13 12.36
CA LEU A 20 20.95 6.00 13.80
C LEU A 20 19.68 5.41 14.44
N CYS A 21 19.80 4.26 15.10
CA CYS A 21 18.92 3.87 16.20
C CYS A 21 19.78 3.54 17.42
N THR A 22 19.92 4.52 18.31
CA THR A 22 20.63 4.45 19.57
C THR A 22 19.90 3.51 20.53
N ARG A 23 20.56 2.46 21.03
CA ARG A 23 20.36 1.94 22.40
C ARG A 23 21.48 0.97 22.83
N LEU A 24 22.36 1.55 23.64
CA LEU A 24 23.08 1.02 24.82
C LEU A 24 23.48 -0.47 24.85
N SER A 25 24.80 -0.64 24.82
CA SER A 25 25.57 -1.85 25.11
C SER A 25 25.53 -2.29 26.57
N THR A 26 25.60 -3.61 26.80
CA THR A 26 26.42 -4.18 27.88
C THR A 26 27.12 -5.45 27.40
N ASN A 27 28.45 -5.44 27.56
CA ASN A 27 29.43 -6.45 27.15
C ASN A 27 29.45 -7.71 28.03
N SER A 28 29.82 -8.86 27.44
CA SER A 28 30.84 -9.75 28.04
C SER A 28 31.32 -10.90 27.11
N SER A 29 32.57 -10.78 26.66
CA SER A 29 33.66 -11.78 26.53
C SER A 29 33.51 -13.16 25.82
N LEU A 30 34.34 -13.30 24.77
CA LEU A 30 35.02 -14.47 24.13
C LEU A 30 35.71 -15.47 25.12
N PRO A 31 36.16 -16.71 24.74
CA PRO A 31 36.94 -16.99 23.51
C PRO A 31 36.79 -18.34 22.76
N LYS A 32 37.45 -18.30 21.59
CA LYS A 32 37.74 -19.29 20.53
C LYS A 32 38.22 -20.67 21.01
N ASN A 33 37.81 -21.73 20.28
CA ASN A 33 38.72 -22.82 19.94
C ASN A 33 38.32 -23.58 18.67
N SER A 34 39.35 -23.91 17.89
CA SER A 34 39.37 -24.52 16.56
C SER A 34 38.96 -26.00 16.52
N ARG A 35 38.41 -26.46 15.39
CA ARG A 35 38.92 -27.61 14.60
C ARG A 35 38.11 -27.82 13.31
N LEU A 36 38.85 -27.95 12.21
CA LEU A 36 38.39 -28.29 10.86
C LEU A 36 37.95 -29.75 10.78
N LEU A 37 36.85 -30.02 10.06
CA LEU A 37 36.56 -31.32 9.45
C LEU A 37 36.10 -31.07 7.99
N PRO A 38 36.52 -31.90 7.02
CA PRO A 38 36.18 -31.70 5.62
C PRO A 38 34.75 -32.21 5.39
N PHE A 39 33.81 -31.30 5.14
CA PHE A 39 32.49 -31.68 4.67
C PHE A 39 32.52 -31.74 3.14
N ALA A 40 32.18 -32.92 2.63
CA ALA A 40 32.03 -33.20 1.22
C ALA A 40 31.04 -32.21 0.60
N SER A 41 31.46 -31.53 -0.47
CA SER A 41 30.59 -30.70 -1.30
C SER A 41 29.62 -31.61 -2.06
N SER A 42 28.43 -31.78 -1.50
CA SER A 42 27.25 -32.17 -2.28
C SER A 42 26.92 -31.01 -3.23
N GLU A 43 27.14 -31.22 -4.53
CA GLU A 43 26.64 -30.32 -5.56
C GLU A 43 25.11 -30.30 -5.50
N LEU A 44 24.57 -29.31 -4.78
CA LEU A 44 23.17 -28.94 -4.87
C LEU A 44 23.01 -28.21 -6.20
N ASN A 45 22.25 -28.81 -7.12
CA ASN A 45 21.72 -28.11 -8.28
C ASN A 45 21.14 -26.76 -7.82
N PRO A 46 21.55 -25.61 -8.39
CA PRO A 46 20.92 -24.35 -8.04
C PRO A 46 19.46 -24.44 -8.47
N VAL A 47 18.57 -24.55 -7.50
CA VAL A 47 17.17 -24.16 -7.70
C VAL A 47 17.27 -22.71 -8.15
N GLN A 48 16.97 -22.43 -9.42
CA GLN A 48 16.82 -21.05 -9.91
C GLN A 48 15.62 -20.46 -9.16
N SER A 49 15.90 -19.89 -7.99
CA SER A 49 14.92 -19.10 -7.23
C SER A 49 14.50 -17.96 -8.14
N ARG A 50 13.20 -17.86 -8.46
CA ARG A 50 12.66 -16.66 -9.09
C ARG A 50 13.12 -15.44 -8.28
N PRO A 51 13.54 -14.34 -8.93
CA PRO A 51 13.94 -13.14 -8.22
C PRO A 51 12.77 -12.67 -7.33
N GLU A 52 13.07 -12.36 -6.08
CA GLU A 52 12.08 -11.82 -5.15
C GLU A 52 11.73 -10.38 -5.55
N LEU A 53 10.44 -10.09 -5.64
CA LEU A 53 9.93 -8.76 -5.96
C LEU A 53 9.61 -7.98 -4.69
N SER A 54 9.95 -6.68 -4.72
CA SER A 54 9.50 -5.72 -3.72
C SER A 54 9.15 -4.38 -4.35
N PHE A 55 8.31 -3.60 -3.67
CA PHE A 55 8.01 -2.24 -4.08
C PHE A 55 9.16 -1.27 -3.80
N CYS A 56 9.44 -0.41 -4.76
CA CYS A 56 10.01 0.91 -4.53
C CYS A 56 8.87 1.92 -4.57
N VAL A 57 8.72 2.73 -3.53
CA VAL A 57 7.53 3.56 -3.27
C VAL A 57 7.88 5.04 -3.25
N GLY A 58 7.26 5.82 -4.14
CA GLY A 58 7.10 7.26 -3.98
C GLY A 58 5.67 7.57 -3.52
N THR A 59 5.48 8.63 -2.74
CA THR A 59 4.14 9.11 -2.37
C THR A 59 4.08 10.62 -2.50
N HIS A 60 2.92 11.13 -2.88
CA HIS A 60 2.64 12.56 -2.92
C HIS A 60 1.22 12.84 -2.53
N PHE A 61 1.00 13.99 -1.90
CA PHE A 61 -0.25 14.32 -1.25
C PHE A 61 -0.63 15.77 -1.47
N ILE A 62 -1.74 15.99 -2.19
CA ILE A 62 -2.30 17.31 -2.45
C ILE A 62 -3.73 17.34 -1.88
N PRO A 63 -3.97 18.03 -0.75
CA PRO A 63 -5.31 18.27 -0.24
C PRO A 63 -6.12 19.15 -1.18
N HIS A 64 -7.44 19.02 -1.14
CA HIS A 64 -8.32 20.01 -1.77
C HIS A 64 -8.00 21.43 -1.25
N PRO A 65 -7.97 22.49 -2.10
CA PRO A 65 -7.53 23.84 -1.71
C PRO A 65 -8.22 24.38 -0.44
N ASN A 66 -9.53 24.15 -0.31
CA ASN A 66 -10.32 24.58 0.85
C ASN A 66 -10.03 23.80 2.16
N LYS A 67 -9.25 22.71 2.08
CA LYS A 67 -8.98 21.77 3.17
C LYS A 67 -7.49 21.68 3.51
N VAL A 68 -6.64 22.48 2.85
CA VAL A 68 -5.18 22.46 3.04
C VAL A 68 -4.81 22.71 4.50
N GLU A 69 -5.46 23.67 5.17
CA GLU A 69 -5.19 23.98 6.58
C GLU A 69 -5.49 22.81 7.53
N ARG A 70 -6.38 21.89 7.14
CA ARG A 70 -6.74 20.69 7.90
C ARG A 70 -6.00 19.43 7.45
N GLY A 71 -5.19 19.55 6.40
CA GLY A 71 -4.41 18.45 5.83
C GLY A 71 -5.24 17.43 5.04
N GLY A 72 -6.41 17.81 4.50
CA GLY A 72 -7.25 16.90 3.71
C GLY A 72 -7.92 15.78 4.51
N GLU A 73 -8.64 14.91 3.79
CA GLU A 73 -9.49 13.84 4.33
C GLU A 73 -9.00 12.46 3.93
N ASP A 74 -8.29 12.37 2.81
CA ASP A 74 -7.50 11.21 2.41
C ASP A 74 -6.42 10.86 3.46
N ALA A 75 -6.15 9.57 3.61
CA ALA A 75 -5.06 9.01 4.40
C ALA A 75 -4.41 7.83 3.66
N PHE A 76 -3.15 7.52 3.96
CA PHE A 76 -2.47 6.37 3.38
C PHE A 76 -1.41 5.82 4.34
N PHE A 77 -0.99 4.58 4.12
CA PHE A 77 0.24 4.05 4.72
C PHE A 77 1.00 3.18 3.72
N VAL A 78 2.30 3.02 3.99
CA VAL A 78 3.22 2.17 3.24
C VAL A 78 4.02 1.33 4.23
N SER A 79 4.20 0.05 3.93
CA SER A 79 5.04 -0.86 4.71
C SER A 79 5.93 -1.70 3.80
N CYS A 80 7.13 -2.04 4.28
CA CYS A 80 8.04 -2.97 3.60
C CYS A 80 7.79 -4.44 3.95
N TYR A 81 6.70 -4.75 4.65
CA TYR A 81 6.37 -6.13 5.05
C TYR A 81 6.16 -7.04 3.83
N ASN A 82 6.88 -8.17 3.80
CA ASN A 82 6.99 -9.10 2.68
C ASN A 82 7.59 -8.44 1.42
N GLY A 83 6.87 -8.37 0.29
CA GLY A 83 7.25 -7.59 -0.90
C GLY A 83 6.78 -6.12 -0.84
N GLY A 84 5.97 -5.77 0.16
CA GLY A 84 5.50 -4.41 0.42
C GLY A 84 3.98 -4.31 0.45
N VAL A 85 3.50 -3.31 1.19
CA VAL A 85 2.07 -3.03 1.38
C VAL A 85 1.82 -1.56 1.20
N ILE A 86 0.75 -1.23 0.48
CA ILE A 86 0.27 0.13 0.26
C ILE A 86 -1.21 0.11 0.59
N ALA A 87 -1.69 1.13 1.30
CA ALA A 87 -3.12 1.35 1.46
C ALA A 87 -3.45 2.83 1.35
N VAL A 88 -4.63 3.12 0.80
CA VAL A 88 -5.20 4.46 0.70
C VAL A 88 -6.63 4.39 1.21
N ALA A 89 -7.05 5.38 1.98
CA ALA A 89 -8.43 5.58 2.37
C ALA A 89 -8.85 7.03 2.11
N ASP A 90 -10.05 7.24 1.61
CA ASP A 90 -10.63 8.57 1.38
C ASP A 90 -11.79 8.82 2.34
N GLY A 91 -11.66 9.85 3.19
CA GLY A 91 -12.67 10.22 4.16
C GLY A 91 -13.85 10.94 3.50
N VAL A 92 -15.07 10.44 3.73
CA VAL A 92 -16.27 10.97 3.07
C VAL A 92 -16.60 12.37 3.57
N SER A 93 -16.52 13.38 2.70
CA SER A 93 -16.65 14.79 3.07
C SER A 93 -17.99 15.18 3.71
N GLY A 94 -19.07 14.44 3.42
CA GLY A 94 -20.43 14.73 3.90
C GLY A 94 -20.56 14.76 5.43
N TRP A 95 -19.66 14.10 6.16
CA TRP A 95 -19.63 14.12 7.64
C TRP A 95 -19.43 15.51 8.24
N ALA A 96 -18.82 16.44 7.49
CA ALA A 96 -18.67 17.82 7.92
C ALA A 96 -20.02 18.52 8.16
N GLU A 97 -21.08 18.15 7.42
CA GLU A 97 -22.43 18.68 7.62
C GLU A 97 -23.04 18.29 8.97
N GLN A 98 -22.56 17.20 9.55
CA GLN A 98 -22.95 16.71 10.87
C GLN A 98 -21.99 17.17 11.99
N ASN A 99 -21.10 18.12 11.71
CA ASN A 99 -20.03 18.58 12.62
C ASN A 99 -19.06 17.46 13.06
N VAL A 100 -18.89 16.44 12.23
CA VAL A 100 -17.88 15.39 12.39
C VAL A 100 -16.69 15.73 11.49
N ASP A 101 -15.46 15.56 11.98
CA ASP A 101 -14.25 15.78 11.17
C ASP A 101 -14.05 14.58 10.22
N PRO A 102 -14.24 14.76 8.89
CA PRO A 102 -14.17 13.67 7.91
C PRO A 102 -12.79 13.01 7.80
N SER A 103 -11.73 13.65 8.32
CA SER A 103 -10.37 13.12 8.25
C SER A 103 -10.05 12.09 9.34
N LEU A 104 -10.84 12.04 10.44
CA LEU A 104 -10.49 11.20 11.59
C LEU A 104 -10.64 9.71 11.28
N PHE A 105 -11.74 9.32 10.62
CA PHE A 105 -12.03 7.92 10.31
C PHE A 105 -10.98 7.32 9.38
N SER A 106 -10.65 7.98 8.27
CA SER A 106 -9.65 7.50 7.30
C SER A 106 -8.25 7.41 7.92
N ARG A 107 -7.85 8.41 8.73
CA ARG A 107 -6.54 8.42 9.42
C ARG A 107 -6.43 7.30 10.45
N GLU A 108 -7.46 7.11 11.28
CA GLU A 108 -7.47 6.02 12.26
C GLU A 108 -7.51 4.65 11.58
N LEU A 109 -8.29 4.49 10.51
CA LEU A 109 -8.34 3.26 9.72
C LEU A 109 -6.96 2.90 9.17
N MET A 110 -6.22 3.86 8.60
CA MET A 110 -4.85 3.64 8.11
C MET A 110 -3.84 3.37 9.22
N ALA A 111 -3.98 4.03 10.37
CA ALA A 111 -3.14 3.75 11.54
C ALA A 111 -3.36 2.32 12.06
N ASN A 112 -4.61 1.88 12.15
CA ASN A 112 -4.96 0.53 12.56
C ASN A 112 -4.50 -0.52 11.53
N ALA A 113 -4.66 -0.25 10.22
CA ALA A 113 -4.16 -1.13 9.18
C ALA A 113 -2.63 -1.26 9.24
N SER A 114 -1.90 -0.16 9.47
CA SER A 114 -0.46 -0.21 9.69
C SER A 114 -0.07 -1.01 10.94
N TYR A 115 -0.90 -0.99 11.99
CA TYR A 115 -0.66 -1.76 13.22
C TYR A 115 -0.89 -3.27 13.01
N PHE A 116 -1.92 -3.66 12.26
CA PHE A 116 -2.28 -5.06 12.03
C PHE A 116 -1.57 -5.72 10.84
N VAL A 117 -0.81 -4.98 10.01
CA VAL A 117 -0.24 -5.51 8.76
C VAL A 117 0.65 -6.76 8.95
N GLU A 118 1.31 -6.90 10.10
CA GLU A 118 2.16 -8.04 10.45
C GLU A 118 1.46 -9.08 11.34
N ASP A 119 0.18 -8.87 11.66
CA ASP A 119 -0.58 -9.77 12.51
C ASP A 119 -0.79 -11.13 11.81
N VAL A 120 -0.49 -12.20 12.53
CA VAL A 120 -0.57 -13.58 11.99
C VAL A 120 -1.96 -13.95 11.49
N GLU A 121 -3.02 -13.39 12.08
CA GLU A 121 -4.40 -13.64 11.65
C GLU A 121 -4.74 -12.94 10.35
N VAL A 122 -4.05 -11.83 10.01
CA VAL A 122 -4.19 -11.18 8.70
C VAL A 122 -3.68 -12.10 7.61
N ASN A 123 -2.66 -12.93 7.89
CA ASN A 123 -2.16 -13.96 6.98
C ASN A 123 -1.91 -13.47 5.54
N TYR A 124 -1.41 -12.23 5.42
CA TYR A 124 -1.17 -11.58 4.13
C TYR A 124 -2.42 -11.55 3.21
N ASP A 125 -3.60 -11.34 3.81
CA ASP A 125 -4.89 -11.17 3.15
C ASP A 125 -5.40 -9.72 3.35
N PRO A 126 -5.48 -8.91 2.27
CA PRO A 126 -5.90 -7.51 2.38
C PRO A 126 -7.35 -7.35 2.86
N GLN A 127 -8.23 -8.33 2.59
CA GLN A 127 -9.61 -8.28 3.06
C GLN A 127 -9.68 -8.44 4.58
N ILE A 128 -8.86 -9.34 5.15
CA ILE A 128 -8.76 -9.52 6.60
C ILE A 128 -8.06 -8.33 7.26
N LEU A 129 -7.08 -7.72 6.60
CA LEU A 129 -6.48 -6.47 7.09
C LEU A 129 -7.53 -5.36 7.22
N ILE A 130 -8.37 -5.18 6.19
CA ILE A 130 -9.49 -4.23 6.22
C ILE A 130 -10.44 -4.56 7.38
N GLN A 131 -10.80 -5.84 7.56
CA GLN A 131 -11.68 -6.28 8.64
C GLN A 131 -11.14 -5.86 10.02
N LYS A 132 -9.89 -6.18 10.32
CA LYS A 132 -9.29 -5.89 11.64
C LYS A 132 -9.10 -4.39 11.85
N ALA A 133 -8.66 -3.67 10.82
CA ALA A 133 -8.49 -2.22 10.89
C ALA A 133 -9.82 -1.49 11.13
N HIS A 134 -10.87 -1.87 10.40
CA HIS A 134 -12.21 -1.28 10.56
C HIS A 134 -12.80 -1.59 11.92
N ALA A 135 -12.71 -2.84 12.40
CA ALA A 135 -13.21 -3.23 13.71
C ALA A 135 -12.51 -2.49 14.87
N ALA A 136 -11.26 -2.07 14.69
CA ALA A 136 -10.51 -1.29 15.66
C ALA A 136 -10.71 0.23 15.55
N THR A 137 -11.40 0.71 14.51
CA THR A 137 -11.61 2.14 14.27
C THR A 137 -12.82 2.63 15.07
N SER A 138 -12.59 3.66 15.88
CA SER A 138 -13.56 4.21 16.83
C SER A 138 -14.05 5.62 16.48
N SER A 139 -13.32 6.34 15.63
CA SER A 139 -13.73 7.64 15.12
C SER A 139 -15.07 7.55 14.40
N VAL A 140 -15.90 8.56 14.62
CA VAL A 140 -17.14 8.72 13.85
C VAL A 140 -16.78 9.19 12.45
N GLY A 141 -17.38 8.56 11.45
CA GLY A 141 -17.12 8.88 10.04
C GLY A 141 -17.32 7.66 9.14
N SER A 142 -16.90 7.83 7.89
CA SER A 142 -16.79 6.76 6.90
C SER A 142 -15.67 7.07 5.91
N ALA A 143 -15.17 6.02 5.26
CA ALA A 143 -14.17 6.14 4.22
C ALA A 143 -14.29 5.05 3.15
N THR A 144 -13.88 5.37 1.93
CA THR A 144 -13.49 4.38 0.94
C THR A 144 -12.09 3.88 1.26
N VAL A 145 -11.72 2.68 0.82
CA VAL A 145 -10.41 2.10 1.11
C VAL A 145 -9.96 1.13 0.03
N ILE A 146 -8.66 1.15 -0.27
CA ILE A 146 -8.01 0.15 -1.11
C ILE A 146 -6.69 -0.26 -0.46
N VAL A 147 -6.43 -1.57 -0.40
CA VAL A 147 -5.21 -2.16 0.16
C VAL A 147 -4.58 -3.07 -0.89
N ALA A 148 -3.29 -2.89 -1.15
CA ALA A 148 -2.50 -3.72 -2.06
C ALA A 148 -1.30 -4.33 -1.31
N MET A 149 -1.19 -5.66 -1.33
CA MET A 149 -0.16 -6.43 -0.62
C MET A 149 0.61 -7.31 -1.63
N LEU A 150 1.92 -7.08 -1.77
CA LEU A 150 2.79 -7.81 -2.71
C LEU A 150 3.56 -8.92 -2.01
N GLU A 151 3.30 -10.16 -2.43
CA GLU A 151 4.16 -11.28 -2.08
C GLU A 151 5.47 -11.24 -2.86
N ARG A 152 6.58 -11.67 -2.24
CA ARG A 152 7.91 -11.74 -2.88
C ARG A 152 7.95 -12.58 -4.15
N ASN A 153 6.99 -13.47 -4.36
CA ASN A 153 6.86 -14.27 -5.58
C ASN A 153 6.24 -13.51 -6.77
N GLY A 154 5.82 -12.25 -6.58
CA GLY A 154 5.18 -11.40 -7.60
C GLY A 154 3.66 -11.36 -7.56
N ILE A 155 3.02 -12.07 -6.63
CA ILE A 155 1.56 -12.06 -6.50
C ILE A 155 1.12 -10.81 -5.72
N LEU A 156 0.40 -9.92 -6.40
CA LEU A 156 -0.26 -8.76 -5.79
C LEU A 156 -1.69 -9.13 -5.42
N LYS A 157 -2.01 -9.06 -4.12
CA LYS A 157 -3.37 -9.18 -3.61
C LYS A 157 -3.93 -7.79 -3.34
N VAL A 158 -5.13 -7.51 -3.82
CA VAL A 158 -5.81 -6.22 -3.66
C VAL A 158 -7.20 -6.46 -3.06
N ALA A 159 -7.58 -5.67 -2.07
CA ALA A 159 -8.96 -5.55 -1.62
C ALA A 159 -9.38 -4.08 -1.63
N SER A 160 -10.57 -3.78 -2.15
CA SER A 160 -11.11 -2.42 -2.24
C SER A 160 -12.55 -2.38 -1.75
N VAL A 161 -12.93 -1.28 -1.10
CA VAL A 161 -14.31 -0.89 -0.78
C VAL A 161 -14.47 0.57 -1.20
N GLY A 162 -15.30 0.81 -2.22
CA GLY A 162 -15.54 2.15 -2.76
C GLY A 162 -14.82 2.38 -4.09
N ASP A 163 -14.39 3.61 -4.33
CA ASP A 163 -13.94 4.15 -5.61
C ASP A 163 -12.45 4.56 -5.65
N CYS A 164 -11.71 4.37 -4.54
CA CYS A 164 -10.25 4.39 -4.61
C CYS A 164 -9.76 3.40 -5.70
N GLY A 165 -8.72 3.81 -6.43
CA GLY A 165 -8.32 3.12 -7.65
C GLY A 165 -6.89 2.58 -7.62
N LEU A 166 -6.65 1.58 -8.47
CA LEU A 166 -5.33 1.04 -8.79
C LEU A 166 -5.22 0.79 -10.30
N ARG A 167 -4.07 1.17 -10.88
CA ARG A 167 -3.66 0.86 -12.25
C ARG A 167 -2.32 0.14 -12.21
N ILE A 168 -2.17 -0.90 -13.03
CA ILE A 168 -0.86 -1.52 -13.29
C ILE A 168 -0.48 -1.20 -14.73
N ILE A 169 0.70 -0.61 -14.89
CA ILE A 169 1.27 -0.19 -16.15
C ILE A 169 2.49 -1.06 -16.44
N ARG A 170 2.45 -1.75 -17.58
CA ARG A 170 3.52 -2.62 -18.07
C ARG A 170 3.89 -2.19 -19.47
N LYS A 171 5.15 -1.79 -19.67
CA LYS A 171 5.68 -1.36 -20.97
C LYS A 171 4.82 -0.26 -21.63
N GLY A 172 4.38 0.71 -20.83
CA GLY A 172 3.58 1.86 -21.31
C GLY A 172 2.12 1.52 -21.64
N GLN A 173 1.58 0.42 -21.14
CA GLN A 173 0.17 0.05 -21.30
C GLN A 173 -0.44 -0.32 -19.95
N ILE A 174 -1.68 0.10 -19.71
CA ILE A 174 -2.43 -0.34 -18.54
C ILE A 174 -2.84 -1.80 -18.75
N THR A 175 -2.25 -2.70 -17.97
CA THR A 175 -2.58 -4.14 -18.00
C THR A 175 -3.64 -4.51 -16.99
N PHE A 176 -3.89 -3.66 -15.99
CA PHE A 176 -4.92 -3.85 -15.00
C PHE A 176 -5.45 -2.51 -14.53
N SER A 177 -6.77 -2.45 -14.32
CA SER A 177 -7.49 -1.34 -13.71
C SER A 177 -8.49 -1.92 -12.73
N SER A 178 -8.48 -1.44 -11.49
CA SER A 178 -9.60 -1.69 -10.58
C SER A 178 -10.87 -1.01 -11.09
N SER A 179 -12.02 -1.60 -10.75
CA SER A 179 -13.34 -1.01 -10.98
C SER A 179 -13.85 -0.37 -9.69
N PRO A 180 -14.42 0.85 -9.74
CA PRO A 180 -15.04 1.47 -8.57
C PRO A 180 -16.30 0.70 -8.15
N GLN A 181 -16.64 0.77 -6.86
CA GLN A 181 -17.85 0.22 -6.28
C GLN A 181 -18.74 1.35 -5.75
N GLU A 182 -19.93 1.49 -6.33
CA GLU A 182 -20.86 2.59 -6.05
C GLU A 182 -22.30 2.06 -5.94
N HIS A 183 -23.11 2.72 -5.10
CA HIS A 183 -24.55 2.50 -5.07
C HIS A 183 -25.24 3.16 -6.27
N TYR A 184 -24.77 4.35 -6.60
CA TYR A 184 -25.14 5.18 -7.75
C TYR A 184 -24.04 6.24 -7.92
N PHE A 185 -24.10 7.00 -9.02
CA PHE A 185 -23.11 8.01 -9.35
C PHE A 185 -22.81 8.94 -8.16
N ASP A 186 -21.52 9.07 -7.82
CA ASP A 186 -21.00 9.91 -6.73
C ASP A 186 -21.44 9.46 -5.32
N CYS A 187 -21.79 8.17 -5.17
CA CYS A 187 -22.12 7.54 -3.89
C CYS A 187 -21.39 6.20 -3.74
N PRO A 188 -20.11 6.22 -3.34
CA PRO A 188 -19.30 5.02 -3.25
C PRO A 188 -19.71 4.13 -2.08
N TYR A 189 -19.37 2.85 -2.24
CA TYR A 189 -19.32 1.93 -1.11
C TYR A 189 -18.31 2.45 -0.08
N GLN A 190 -18.63 2.31 1.20
CA GLN A 190 -17.79 2.87 2.26
C GLN A 190 -17.88 2.07 3.55
N LEU A 191 -16.74 1.96 4.23
CA LEU A 191 -16.69 1.48 5.60
C LEU A 191 -17.11 2.63 6.50
N SER A 192 -17.96 2.36 7.49
CA SER A 192 -18.55 3.40 8.34
C SER A 192 -18.51 3.01 9.80
N SER A 193 -18.52 4.02 10.66
CA SER A 193 -18.82 3.90 12.09
C SER A 193 -20.29 3.52 12.36
N GLU A 194 -21.18 3.77 11.39
CA GLU A 194 -22.60 3.42 11.48
C GLU A 194 -22.84 1.94 11.13
N ALA A 195 -23.87 1.35 11.76
CA ALA A 195 -24.22 -0.06 11.53
C ALA A 195 -24.77 -0.34 10.13
N VAL A 196 -25.25 0.68 9.42
CA VAL A 196 -25.79 0.59 8.05
C VAL A 196 -24.70 1.06 7.10
N GLY A 197 -23.74 0.19 6.81
CA GLY A 197 -22.62 0.48 5.92
C GLY A 197 -22.06 -0.79 5.28
N GLN A 198 -21.13 -0.64 4.34
CA GLN A 198 -20.40 -1.78 3.81
C GLN A 198 -19.42 -2.30 4.87
N THR A 199 -19.08 -3.56 4.73
CA THR A 199 -18.10 -4.25 5.55
C THR A 199 -17.01 -4.83 4.65
N TYR A 200 -15.99 -5.43 5.28
CA TYR A 200 -14.97 -6.17 4.56
C TYR A 200 -15.52 -7.26 3.62
N LEU A 201 -16.73 -7.80 3.90
CA LEU A 201 -17.37 -8.81 3.05
C LEU A 201 -17.81 -8.26 1.69
N ASP A 202 -18.03 -6.95 1.60
CA ASP A 202 -18.41 -6.26 0.37
C ASP A 202 -17.19 -5.85 -0.46
N ALA A 203 -15.98 -6.10 0.04
CA ALA A 203 -14.75 -5.73 -0.63
C ALA A 203 -14.56 -6.51 -1.94
N MET A 204 -14.22 -5.79 -3.01
CA MET A 204 -13.75 -6.43 -4.23
C MET A 204 -12.32 -6.91 -4.03
N VAL A 205 -12.14 -8.23 -4.01
CA VAL A 205 -10.83 -8.88 -3.86
C VAL A 205 -10.31 -9.33 -5.22
N THR A 206 -9.08 -8.99 -5.56
CA THR A 206 -8.44 -9.37 -6.82
C THR A 206 -6.98 -9.74 -6.61
N THR A 207 -6.50 -10.69 -7.40
CA THR A 207 -5.10 -11.12 -7.41
C THR A 207 -4.51 -10.91 -8.80
N VAL A 208 -3.34 -10.29 -8.89
CA VAL A 208 -2.65 -10.00 -10.15
C VAL A 208 -1.19 -10.42 -10.05
N GLU A 209 -0.64 -11.05 -11.10
CA GLU A 209 0.79 -11.37 -11.17
C GLU A 209 1.58 -10.17 -11.73
N LEU A 210 2.46 -9.62 -10.90
CA LEU A 210 3.41 -8.59 -11.28
C LEU A 210 4.71 -9.20 -11.79
N ILE A 211 5.39 -8.44 -12.65
CA ILE A 211 6.76 -8.71 -13.06
C ILE A 211 7.65 -7.50 -12.74
N GLU A 212 8.96 -7.73 -12.70
CA GLU A 212 9.92 -6.65 -12.55
C GLU A 212 9.71 -5.55 -13.60
N GLY A 213 9.76 -4.30 -13.16
CA GLY A 213 9.54 -3.14 -14.03
C GLY A 213 8.07 -2.77 -14.25
N ASP A 214 7.12 -3.51 -13.68
CA ASP A 214 5.75 -3.01 -13.59
C ASP A 214 5.68 -1.76 -12.71
N THR A 215 4.85 -0.82 -13.13
CA THR A 215 4.52 0.38 -12.38
C THR A 215 3.09 0.30 -11.88
N ILE A 216 2.90 0.56 -10.59
CA ILE A 216 1.58 0.71 -9.99
C ILE A 216 1.33 2.21 -9.82
N VAL A 217 0.09 2.62 -10.06
CA VAL A 217 -0.46 3.91 -9.64
C VAL A 217 -1.72 3.62 -8.85
N MET A 218 -1.77 4.07 -7.61
CA MET A 218 -2.87 3.80 -6.68
C MET A 218 -3.26 5.10 -5.99
N GLY A 219 -4.51 5.35 -5.68
CA GLY A 219 -4.92 6.64 -5.13
C GLY A 219 -6.41 6.73 -4.84
N SER A 220 -6.84 7.89 -4.35
CA SER A 220 -8.25 8.25 -4.20
C SER A 220 -8.91 8.58 -5.55
N ASP A 221 -10.25 8.66 -5.55
CA ASP A 221 -11.07 9.21 -6.63
C ASP A 221 -10.57 10.60 -7.10
N GLY A 222 -10.07 11.43 -6.18
CA GLY A 222 -9.48 12.73 -6.49
C GLY A 222 -8.32 12.67 -7.50
N LEU A 223 -7.64 11.53 -7.67
CA LEU A 223 -6.73 11.30 -8.79
C LEU A 223 -7.48 10.87 -10.05
N PHE A 224 -8.27 9.80 -9.96
CA PHE A 224 -8.84 9.10 -11.12
C PHE A 224 -9.98 9.86 -11.81
N ASP A 225 -10.62 10.80 -11.11
CA ASP A 225 -11.62 11.69 -11.69
C ASP A 225 -11.02 12.87 -12.44
N ASN A 226 -9.77 13.22 -12.13
CA ASN A 226 -9.12 14.44 -12.63
C ASN A 226 -8.01 14.18 -13.64
N VAL A 227 -7.54 12.94 -13.77
CA VAL A 227 -6.44 12.57 -14.67
C VAL A 227 -6.83 11.35 -15.50
N PHE A 228 -6.77 11.48 -16.82
CA PHE A 228 -7.10 10.38 -17.71
C PHE A 228 -5.99 9.32 -17.74
N ASP A 229 -6.36 8.06 -17.96
CA ASP A 229 -5.45 6.92 -18.05
C ASP A 229 -4.24 7.16 -18.98
N HIS A 230 -4.45 7.83 -20.13
CA HIS A 230 -3.37 8.13 -21.08
C HIS A 230 -2.37 9.17 -20.53
N GLU A 231 -2.81 10.09 -19.68
CA GLU A 231 -1.96 11.06 -19.00
C GLU A 231 -1.15 10.36 -17.91
N ILE A 232 -1.77 9.46 -17.13
CA ILE A 232 -1.08 8.63 -16.13
C ILE A 232 0.05 7.81 -16.79
N VAL A 233 -0.23 7.16 -17.92
CA VAL A 233 0.78 6.41 -18.69
C VAL A 233 1.88 7.34 -19.23
N SER A 234 1.52 8.52 -19.73
CA SER A 234 2.51 9.49 -20.20
C SER A 234 3.42 9.99 -19.09
N MET A 235 2.91 10.16 -17.86
CA MET A 235 3.71 10.63 -16.74
C MET A 235 4.66 9.56 -16.22
N THR A 236 4.17 8.32 -16.07
CA THR A 236 4.98 7.19 -15.61
C THR A 236 6.08 6.77 -16.59
N THR A 237 5.92 7.05 -17.89
CA THR A 237 6.98 6.82 -18.89
C THR A 237 8.05 7.89 -18.91
N ARG A 238 7.76 9.08 -18.39
CA ARG A 238 8.68 10.23 -18.37
C ARG A 238 9.67 10.19 -17.21
N PHE A 239 9.30 9.57 -16.10
CA PHE A 239 10.11 9.50 -14.88
C PHE A 239 10.59 8.06 -14.62
N ILE A 240 11.89 7.91 -14.44
CA ILE A 240 12.53 6.60 -14.18
C ILE A 240 12.48 6.26 -12.68
N ASP A 241 12.45 7.29 -11.84
CA ASP A 241 12.40 7.23 -10.38
C ASP A 241 10.97 7.51 -9.87
N VAL A 242 10.52 6.67 -8.96
CA VAL A 242 9.20 6.74 -8.31
C VAL A 242 9.00 8.02 -7.49
N SER A 243 10.09 8.59 -6.97
CA SER A 243 10.06 9.82 -6.18
C SER A 243 9.80 11.05 -7.06
N GLU A 244 10.38 11.11 -8.26
CA GLU A 244 10.14 12.19 -9.22
C GLU A 244 8.71 12.15 -9.77
N ALA A 245 8.19 10.95 -10.01
CA ALA A 245 6.84 10.73 -10.53
C ALA A 245 5.72 11.07 -9.53
N GLY A 246 6.01 11.01 -8.23
CA GLY A 246 5.06 11.49 -7.21
C GLY A 246 4.95 13.02 -7.17
N ILE A 247 6.03 13.74 -7.41
CA ILE A 247 6.14 15.19 -7.12
C ILE A 247 5.63 16.09 -8.27
N SER A 248 5.48 15.55 -9.48
CA SER A 248 5.11 16.30 -10.70
C SER A 248 3.61 16.38 -10.94
#